data_AF-A0A8J5JKA2-F1
#
_entry.id   AF-A0A8J5JKA2-F1
#
_cell.length_a   1.000
_cell.length_b   1.000
_cell.length_c   1.000
_cell.angle_alpha   90.00
_cell.angle_beta   90.00
_cell.angle_gamma   90.00
#
_symmetry.space_group_name_H-M   'P 1'
#
loop_
_entity.id
_entity.type
_entity.pdbx_description
1 polymer ?
#
loop_
_entity_poly.entity_id
_entity_poly.type
_entity_poly.pdbx_seq_one_letter_code
_entity_poly.pdbx_strand_id
1 'polypeptide(L)'
;MYCTLLLDPKPPPRTDVGSKGLKINLETNYFPISVKNKFAELVHYEVSLKKHNKDANLPRKTKMEIFEKMKMIYEKDFKNYPLAYDSERNAYSIDLEESDGKRTQYKISLMMVEVMFRHYRAIKYELVGRRNFYSAGGEFGTPYPIGCGKEGVTGFFGSMRPASWKDGSLLLNIDVAHTAFYKEQPLLNFIQDFMNFREDDFHRPLEPFKRSKLLQELRNIRVQVTHSNIPRTYKIIDVSEHSAEKQTFPLKDENTGNTVYCTIENYFKNQY
;
A
#
# COMPACT_ATOMS: atom_id res chain seq x y z
N MET A 1 17.38 2.87 45.10
CA MET A 1 17.49 4.23 44.51
C MET A 1 16.66 4.21 43.24
N TYR A 2 15.40 4.65 43.33
CA TYR A 2 14.49 4.65 42.17
C TYR A 2 14.76 5.91 41.35
N CYS A 3 15.21 5.74 40.11
CA CYS A 3 15.34 6.83 39.16
C CYS A 3 13.93 7.22 38.71
N THR A 4 13.38 8.27 39.33
CA THR A 4 12.19 8.96 38.85
C THR A 4 12.52 9.60 37.51
N LEU A 5 12.08 8.95 36.43
CA LEU A 5 12.01 9.54 35.08
C LEU A 5 11.00 10.69 35.14
N LEU A 6 11.46 11.86 35.55
CA LEU A 6 10.69 13.09 35.42
C LEU A 6 10.92 13.69 34.03
N LEU A 7 9.77 13.95 33.39
CA LEU A 7 9.47 15.04 32.46
C LEU A 7 9.73 14.74 30.98
N ASP A 8 8.63 14.63 30.24
CA ASP A 8 8.54 15.03 28.83
C ASP A 8 9.23 16.40 28.66
N PRO A 9 10.46 16.46 28.12
CA PRO A 9 11.15 17.73 27.99
C PRO A 9 10.42 18.57 26.94
N LYS A 10 9.90 19.73 27.35
CA LYS A 10 9.30 20.70 26.43
C LYS A 10 10.42 21.43 25.68
N PRO A 11 10.44 21.39 24.33
CA PRO A 11 11.40 22.18 23.57
C PRO A 11 11.30 23.67 23.94
N PRO A 12 12.42 24.40 24.02
CA PRO A 12 12.38 25.82 24.33
C PRO A 12 11.61 26.59 23.25
N PRO A 13 10.81 27.59 23.64
CA PRO A 13 10.12 28.43 22.66
C PRO A 13 11.12 29.24 21.85
N ARG A 14 10.79 29.51 20.59
CA ARG A 14 11.55 30.46 19.76
C ARG A 14 11.38 31.87 20.36
N THR A 15 12.49 32.51 20.70
CA THR A 15 12.49 33.85 21.31
C THR A 15 12.43 34.98 20.28
N ASP A 16 13.06 34.79 19.12
CA ASP A 16 13.18 35.82 18.08
C ASP A 16 13.32 35.22 16.66
N VAL A 17 13.36 36.11 15.67
CA VAL A 17 13.67 35.81 14.28
C VAL A 17 14.98 36.49 13.88
N GLY A 18 15.81 35.80 13.09
CA GLY A 18 17.10 36.34 12.67
C GLY A 18 16.96 37.61 11.82
N SER A 19 17.84 38.58 12.06
CA SER A 19 17.80 39.92 11.42
C SER A 19 19.00 40.25 10.54
N LYS A 20 20.05 39.42 10.56
CA LYS A 20 21.28 39.64 9.79
C LYS A 20 21.15 39.09 8.36
N GLY A 21 21.90 39.69 7.43
CA GLY A 21 22.01 39.24 6.05
C GLY A 21 21.10 40.01 5.08
N LEU A 22 21.37 39.84 3.79
CA LEU A 22 20.53 40.39 2.73
C LEU A 22 19.24 39.59 2.62
N LYS A 23 18.12 40.29 2.43
CA LYS A 23 16.82 39.66 2.22
C LYS A 23 16.73 39.06 0.82
N ILE A 24 16.18 37.86 0.72
CA ILE A 24 15.91 37.18 -0.55
C ILE A 24 14.47 36.62 -0.51
N ASN A 25 13.77 36.72 -1.64
CA ASN A 25 12.46 36.11 -1.80
C ASN A 25 12.63 34.64 -2.17
N LEU A 26 11.89 33.76 -1.49
CA LEU A 26 11.93 32.32 -1.71
C LEU A 26 10.53 31.81 -2.02
N GLU A 27 10.46 30.84 -2.91
CA GLU A 27 9.31 29.99 -3.09
C GLU A 27 9.56 28.65 -2.42
N THR A 28 8.50 28.03 -1.93
CA THR A 28 8.57 26.71 -1.28
C THR A 28 7.48 25.83 -1.84
N ASN A 29 7.66 24.53 -1.70
CA ASN A 29 6.66 23.54 -2.05
C ASN A 29 5.61 23.33 -0.92
N TYR A 30 5.43 24.33 -0.07
CA TYR A 30 4.44 24.34 1.01
C TYR A 30 3.24 25.20 0.61
N PHE A 31 2.10 24.57 0.46
CA PHE A 31 0.84 25.19 0.06
C PHE A 31 -0.03 25.46 1.29
N PRO A 32 -0.50 26.69 1.52
CA PRO A 32 -1.38 26.98 2.64
C PRO A 32 -2.75 26.32 2.46
N ILE A 33 -3.22 25.64 3.50
CA ILE A 33 -4.57 25.10 3.61
C ILE A 33 -5.37 25.95 4.59
N SER A 34 -6.56 26.38 4.15
CA SER A 34 -7.58 26.98 5.01
C SER A 34 -8.63 25.93 5.42
N VAL A 35 -8.83 25.76 6.72
CA VAL A 35 -9.99 25.01 7.24
C VAL A 35 -11.16 25.98 7.35
N LYS A 36 -12.22 25.76 6.56
CA LYS A 36 -13.38 26.67 6.49
C LYS A 36 -14.08 26.84 7.83
N ASN A 37 -14.30 25.74 8.54
CA ASN A 37 -14.89 25.75 9.89
C ASN A 37 -13.87 25.22 10.91
N LYS A 38 -13.12 26.12 11.54
CA LYS A 38 -12.12 25.77 12.57
C LYS A 38 -12.77 25.22 13.85
N PHE A 39 -14.08 25.41 14.02
CA PHE A 39 -14.86 24.96 15.17
C PHE A 39 -15.69 23.70 14.88
N ALA A 40 -15.56 23.13 13.67
CA ALA A 40 -16.21 21.86 13.39
C ALA A 40 -15.67 20.79 14.35
N GLU A 41 -16.58 20.00 14.90
CA GLU A 41 -16.24 18.87 15.75
C GLU A 41 -16.18 17.62 14.88
N LEU A 42 -15.13 16.82 15.08
CA LEU A 42 -14.98 15.55 14.38
C LEU A 42 -15.38 14.42 15.32
N VAL A 43 -16.05 13.43 14.73
CA VAL A 43 -16.33 12.17 15.42
C VAL A 43 -15.22 11.18 15.06
N HIS A 44 -14.67 10.52 16.08
CA HIS A 44 -13.66 9.47 15.92
C HIS A 44 -14.31 8.10 16.15
N TYR A 45 -14.04 7.19 15.23
CA TYR A 45 -14.46 5.80 15.27
C TYR A 45 -13.24 4.90 15.41
N GLU A 46 -13.33 3.94 16.32
CA GLU A 46 -12.41 2.80 16.32
C GLU A 46 -12.93 1.70 15.40
N VAL A 47 -12.16 1.40 14.35
CA VAL A 47 -12.50 0.40 13.34
C VAL A 47 -11.77 -0.90 13.66
N SER A 48 -12.51 -2.01 13.73
CA SER A 48 -11.95 -3.35 13.87
C SER A 48 -12.42 -4.26 12.74
N LEU A 49 -11.49 -4.99 12.11
CA LEU A 49 -11.76 -5.94 11.04
C LEU A 49 -11.45 -7.35 11.53
N LYS A 50 -12.47 -8.21 11.56
CA LYS A 50 -12.38 -9.58 12.08
C LYS A 50 -12.73 -10.61 11.02
N LYS A 51 -12.01 -11.74 11.04
CA LYS A 51 -12.31 -12.95 10.26
C LYS A 51 -12.56 -14.10 11.25
N HIS A 52 -13.76 -14.68 11.23
CA HIS A 52 -14.19 -15.70 12.21
C HIS A 52 -13.91 -15.28 13.67
N ASN A 53 -14.33 -14.05 14.03
CA ASN A 53 -14.15 -13.44 15.35
C ASN A 53 -12.70 -13.18 15.82
N LYS A 54 -11.71 -13.43 14.97
CA LYS A 54 -10.30 -13.08 15.24
C LYS A 54 -9.89 -11.86 14.42
N ASP A 55 -9.00 -11.04 14.96
CA ASP A 55 -8.47 -9.88 14.24
C ASP A 55 -7.80 -10.34 12.93
N ALA A 56 -8.21 -9.69 11.84
CA ALA A 56 -7.72 -10.03 10.51
C ALA A 56 -6.40 -9.28 10.24
N ASN A 57 -5.29 -10.01 10.17
CA ASN A 57 -4.01 -9.45 9.72
C ASN A 57 -4.01 -9.30 8.19
N LEU A 58 -4.56 -8.18 7.72
CA LEU A 58 -4.71 -7.87 6.30
C LEU A 58 -3.77 -6.73 5.88
N PRO A 59 -3.30 -6.69 4.61
CA PRO A 59 -2.62 -5.53 4.07
C PRO A 59 -3.49 -4.27 4.18
N ARG A 60 -2.86 -3.12 4.43
CA ARG A 60 -3.55 -1.81 4.58
C ARG A 60 -4.48 -1.48 3.41
N LYS A 61 -4.03 -1.77 2.18
CA LYS A 61 -4.84 -1.58 0.97
C LYS A 61 -6.13 -2.41 1.01
N THR A 62 -6.05 -3.69 1.37
CA THR A 62 -7.21 -4.56 1.55
C THR A 62 -8.14 -4.07 2.65
N LYS A 63 -7.59 -3.57 3.78
CA LYS A 63 -8.41 -2.96 4.83
C LYS A 63 -9.19 -1.75 4.31
N MET A 64 -8.55 -0.88 3.53
CA MET A 64 -9.19 0.27 2.88
C MET A 64 -10.28 -0.16 1.90
N GLU A 65 -10.02 -1.17 1.06
CA GLU A 65 -11.01 -1.71 0.12
C GLU A 65 -12.25 -2.29 0.83
N ILE A 66 -12.06 -3.00 1.94
CA ILE A 66 -13.16 -3.50 2.78
C ILE A 66 -13.96 -2.33 3.34
N PHE A 67 -13.28 -1.30 3.84
CA PHE A 67 -13.92 -0.11 4.40
C PHE A 67 -14.77 0.65 3.36
N GLU A 68 -14.24 0.85 2.15
CA GLU A 68 -15.01 1.49 1.07
C GLU A 68 -16.18 0.62 0.61
N LYS A 69 -16.01 -0.71 0.51
CA LYS A 69 -17.12 -1.62 0.21
C LYS A 69 -18.21 -1.57 1.29
N MET A 70 -17.84 -1.44 2.56
CA MET A 70 -18.80 -1.25 3.65
C MET A 70 -19.61 0.03 3.43
N LYS A 71 -18.96 1.16 3.13
CA LYS A 71 -19.67 2.42 2.83
C LYS A 71 -20.65 2.28 1.65
N MET A 72 -20.29 1.50 0.64
CA MET A 72 -21.17 1.22 -0.50
C MET A 72 -22.37 0.34 -0.14
N ILE A 73 -22.17 -0.73 0.65
CA ILE A 73 -23.26 -1.64 1.06
C ILE A 73 -24.26 -0.92 1.97
N TYR A 74 -23.75 -0.11 2.89
CA TYR A 74 -24.53 0.68 3.84
C TYR A 74 -24.68 2.13 3.35
N GLU A 75 -24.91 2.32 2.05
CA GLU A 75 -25.01 3.67 1.43
C GLU A 75 -26.03 4.56 2.15
N LYS A 76 -27.17 3.99 2.59
CA LYS A 76 -28.20 4.75 3.33
C LYS A 76 -27.65 5.44 4.58
N ASP A 77 -26.69 4.81 5.25
CA ASP A 77 -26.10 5.29 6.49
C ASP A 77 -24.90 6.23 6.24
N PHE A 78 -24.20 6.09 5.10
CA PHE A 78 -22.92 6.78 4.85
C PHE A 78 -22.91 7.74 3.66
N LYS A 79 -23.93 7.75 2.78
CA LYS A 79 -23.93 8.54 1.53
C LYS A 79 -23.67 10.03 1.74
N ASN A 80 -24.28 10.59 2.78
CA ASN A 80 -24.22 12.01 3.08
C ASN A 80 -23.14 12.35 4.11
N TYR A 81 -22.34 11.36 4.52
CA TYR A 81 -21.40 11.50 5.62
C TYR A 81 -19.96 11.23 5.14
N PRO A 82 -19.13 12.28 5.04
CA PRO A 82 -17.74 12.11 4.65
C PRO A 82 -17.00 11.36 5.77
N LEU A 83 -16.66 10.10 5.49
CA LEU A 83 -15.98 9.20 6.41
C LEU A 83 -14.61 8.81 5.84
N ALA A 84 -13.55 9.12 6.59
CA ALA A 84 -12.17 8.87 6.22
C ALA A 84 -11.49 7.90 7.18
N TYR A 85 -10.79 6.91 6.65
CA TYR A 85 -10.13 5.84 7.38
C TYR A 85 -8.62 5.84 7.16
N ASP A 86 -7.85 5.52 8.20
CA ASP A 86 -6.38 5.47 8.19
C ASP A 86 -5.77 4.15 7.69
N SER A 87 -6.61 3.21 7.25
CA SER A 87 -6.22 1.83 6.89
C SER A 87 -5.72 0.99 8.05
N GLU A 88 -5.97 1.40 9.30
CA GLU A 88 -5.63 0.65 10.50
C GLU A 88 -6.81 0.57 11.47
N ARG A 89 -6.94 1.53 12.38
CA ARG A 89 -7.94 1.52 13.47
C ARG A 89 -8.77 2.79 13.58
N ASN A 90 -8.41 3.86 12.89
CA ASN A 90 -9.03 5.16 13.12
C ASN A 90 -9.79 5.60 11.89
N ALA A 91 -11.08 5.91 12.07
CA ALA A 91 -11.86 6.65 11.10
C ALA A 91 -12.42 7.93 11.70
N TYR A 92 -12.62 8.94 10.84
CA TYR A 92 -13.11 10.25 11.23
C TYR A 92 -14.19 10.73 10.28
N SER A 93 -15.23 11.34 10.83
CA SER A 93 -16.25 12.04 10.06
C SER A 93 -16.49 13.46 10.58
N ILE A 94 -17.07 14.28 9.71
CA ILE A 94 -17.69 15.55 10.10
C ILE A 94 -19.17 15.22 10.30
N ASP A 95 -19.66 15.36 11.54
CA ASP A 95 -21.08 15.27 11.91
C ASP A 95 -21.82 13.97 11.50
N LEU A 96 -21.41 12.82 12.03
CA LEU A 96 -22.36 11.71 12.21
C LEU A 96 -23.02 11.84 13.59
N GLU A 97 -24.33 11.76 13.63
CA GLU A 97 -25.06 11.34 14.83
C GLU A 97 -25.06 9.80 14.84
N GLU A 98 -24.53 9.18 15.89
CA GLU A 98 -24.72 7.74 16.09
C GLU A 98 -26.11 7.47 16.70
N SER A 99 -26.68 6.34 16.30
CA SER A 99 -27.94 5.77 16.83
C SER A 99 -27.91 5.41 18.32
N ASP A 100 -26.75 5.47 19.00
CA ASP A 100 -26.55 4.96 20.38
C ASP A 100 -26.13 6.03 21.41
N GLY A 101 -26.15 7.33 21.03
CA GLY A 101 -26.16 8.45 21.97
C GLY A 101 -24.86 8.78 22.75
N LYS A 102 -23.76 8.03 22.57
CA LYS A 102 -22.46 8.36 23.21
C LYS A 102 -21.50 9.05 22.23
N ARG A 103 -21.40 10.38 22.34
CA ARG A 103 -20.44 11.18 21.56
C ARG A 103 -19.13 11.38 22.32
N THR A 104 -18.01 10.95 21.72
CA THR A 104 -16.69 11.51 22.06
C THR A 104 -16.29 12.46 20.94
N GLN A 105 -16.57 13.75 21.14
CA GLN A 105 -16.22 14.80 20.19
C GLN A 105 -14.78 15.23 20.43
N TYR A 106 -14.04 15.37 19.33
CA TYR A 106 -12.67 15.88 19.39
C TYR A 106 -12.56 17.19 18.62
N LYS A 107 -11.84 18.14 19.21
CA LYS A 107 -11.36 19.31 18.47
C LYS A 107 -10.48 18.83 17.32
N ILE A 108 -10.63 19.45 16.14
CA ILE A 108 -9.82 19.15 14.97
C ILE A 108 -8.34 19.11 15.36
N SER A 109 -7.71 17.95 15.15
CA SER A 109 -6.28 17.76 15.33
C SER A 109 -5.59 17.54 13.99
N LEU A 110 -4.29 17.80 13.93
CA LEU A 110 -3.48 17.56 12.74
C LEU A 110 -3.61 16.12 12.23
N MET A 111 -3.66 15.14 13.14
CA MET A 111 -3.76 13.71 12.79
C MET A 111 -5.06 13.42 12.04
N MET A 112 -6.18 13.99 12.50
CA MET A 112 -7.49 13.78 11.88
C MET A 112 -7.53 14.31 10.46
N VAL A 113 -7.12 15.56 10.27
CA VAL A 113 -7.07 16.17 8.93
C VAL A 113 -6.09 15.40 8.04
N GLU A 114 -4.99 14.87 8.60
CA GLU A 114 -4.03 14.07 7.86
C GLU A 114 -4.63 12.76 7.37
N VAL A 115 -5.47 12.09 8.17
CA VAL A 115 -6.22 10.90 7.75
C VAL A 115 -7.21 11.23 6.65
N MET A 116 -8.00 12.31 6.80
CA MET A 116 -8.94 12.76 5.77
C MET A 116 -8.24 13.04 4.44
N PHE A 117 -7.10 13.73 4.48
CA PHE A 117 -6.32 14.01 3.28
C PHE A 117 -5.66 12.77 2.68
N ARG A 118 -5.33 11.76 3.49
CA ARG A 118 -4.72 10.48 3.02
C ARG A 118 -5.74 9.51 2.46
N HIS A 119 -6.97 9.51 2.94
CA HIS A 119 -7.98 8.50 2.63
C HIS A 119 -8.16 8.29 1.12
N TYR A 120 -8.47 9.34 0.36
CA TYR A 120 -8.65 9.23 -1.09
C TYR A 120 -7.39 8.74 -1.83
N ARG A 121 -6.22 9.22 -1.39
CA ARG A 121 -4.93 8.82 -1.99
C ARG A 121 -4.61 7.35 -1.74
N ALA A 122 -4.98 6.81 -0.58
CA ALA A 122 -4.80 5.41 -0.26
C ALA A 122 -5.73 4.47 -1.05
N ILE A 123 -6.82 5.00 -1.62
CA ILE A 123 -7.70 4.27 -2.53
C ILE A 123 -7.11 4.27 -3.95
N LYS A 124 -6.65 5.44 -4.41
CA LYS A 124 -6.26 5.64 -5.82
C LYS A 124 -4.81 5.25 -6.13
N TYR A 125 -3.90 5.40 -5.19
CA TYR A 125 -2.46 5.26 -5.42
C TYR A 125 -1.82 4.19 -4.55
N GLU A 126 -0.69 3.66 -5.03
CA GLU A 126 0.16 2.78 -4.23
C GLU A 126 0.94 3.58 -3.21
N LEU A 127 0.79 3.24 -1.92
CA LEU A 127 1.50 3.88 -0.83
C LEU A 127 2.82 3.15 -0.56
N VAL A 128 3.94 3.84 -0.75
CA VAL A 128 5.27 3.37 -0.33
C VAL A 128 5.72 4.14 0.90
N GLY A 129 6.05 3.40 1.96
CA GLY A 129 6.34 3.97 3.27
C GLY A 129 5.10 4.59 3.90
N ARG A 130 5.14 5.91 4.17
CA ARG A 130 4.02 6.61 4.83
C ARG A 130 3.47 7.79 4.04
N ARG A 131 4.24 8.40 3.14
CA ARG A 131 3.88 9.72 2.57
C ARG A 131 4.09 9.80 1.06
N ASN A 132 4.59 8.74 0.43
CA ASN A 132 4.83 8.67 -0.99
C ASN A 132 3.72 7.87 -1.66
N PHE A 133 3.13 8.43 -2.70
CA PHE A 133 2.00 7.88 -3.42
C PHE A 133 2.35 7.79 -4.90
N TYR A 134 2.15 6.62 -5.50
CA TYR A 134 2.54 6.33 -6.88
C TYR A 134 1.33 5.85 -7.69
N SER A 135 1.24 6.30 -8.94
CA SER A 135 0.18 5.88 -9.85
C SER A 135 0.70 4.78 -10.77
N ALA A 136 0.12 3.58 -10.67
CA ALA A 136 0.41 2.50 -11.62
C ALA A 136 -0.06 2.83 -13.05
N GLY A 137 -1.08 3.69 -13.18
CA GLY A 137 -1.64 4.12 -14.47
C GLY A 137 -0.88 5.24 -15.17
N GLY A 138 0.28 5.67 -14.64
CA GLY A 138 1.11 6.70 -15.27
C GLY A 138 0.54 8.12 -15.22
N GLU A 139 -0.41 8.40 -14.31
CA GLU A 139 -1.05 9.72 -14.18
C GLU A 139 -0.07 10.87 -13.94
N PHE A 140 1.04 10.59 -13.25
CA PHE A 140 2.09 11.56 -12.93
C PHE A 140 3.29 11.50 -13.88
N GLY A 141 3.18 10.74 -14.96
CA GLY A 141 4.25 10.46 -15.90
C GLY A 141 4.25 8.98 -16.31
N THR A 142 4.52 8.72 -17.58
CA THR A 142 4.64 7.36 -18.11
C THR A 142 5.77 6.62 -17.40
N PRO A 143 5.52 5.43 -16.82
CA PRO A 143 6.59 4.59 -16.29
C PRO A 143 7.64 4.32 -17.36
N TYR A 144 8.92 4.37 -16.98
CA TYR A 144 10.03 4.19 -17.91
C TYR A 144 10.91 3.01 -17.48
N PRO A 145 11.38 2.17 -18.41
CA PRO A 145 12.19 1.02 -18.07
C PRO A 145 13.52 1.47 -17.44
N ILE A 146 13.89 0.82 -16.32
CA ILE A 146 15.19 1.01 -15.66
C ILE A 146 16.05 -0.26 -15.71
N GLY A 147 15.60 -1.28 -16.45
CA GLY A 147 16.29 -2.55 -16.65
C GLY A 147 15.86 -3.65 -15.67
N CYS A 148 16.26 -4.89 -15.96
CA CYS A 148 16.02 -6.08 -15.13
C CYS A 148 14.54 -6.24 -14.71
N GLY A 149 13.62 -6.01 -15.64
CA GLY A 149 12.17 -6.13 -15.42
C GLY A 149 11.58 -5.10 -14.44
N LYS A 150 12.27 -3.99 -14.22
CA LYS A 150 11.82 -2.89 -13.36
C LYS A 150 11.58 -1.61 -14.18
N GLU A 151 10.74 -0.75 -13.64
CA GLU A 151 10.41 0.55 -14.18
C GLU A 151 10.47 1.64 -13.11
N GLY A 152 10.89 2.84 -13.50
CA GLY A 152 10.78 4.04 -12.69
C GLY A 152 9.35 4.56 -12.78
N VAL A 153 8.69 4.71 -11.63
CA VAL A 153 7.33 5.22 -11.52
C VAL A 153 7.36 6.56 -10.81
N THR A 154 6.73 7.55 -11.43
CA THR A 154 6.56 8.88 -10.86
C THR A 154 5.35 8.93 -9.93
N GLY A 155 5.53 9.61 -8.82
CA GLY A 155 4.54 9.83 -7.79
C GLY A 155 4.82 11.15 -7.07
N PHE A 156 4.28 11.28 -5.86
CA PHE A 156 4.52 12.45 -5.05
C PHE A 156 4.62 12.11 -3.57
N PHE A 157 5.46 12.87 -2.88
CA PHE A 157 5.44 13.01 -1.43
C PHE A 157 4.34 13.99 -1.04
N GLY A 158 3.55 13.67 -0.01
CA GLY A 158 2.55 14.58 0.52
C GLY A 158 2.45 14.51 2.04
N SER A 159 2.75 15.62 2.72
CA SER A 159 2.65 15.70 4.19
C SER A 159 2.05 17.02 4.64
N MET A 160 1.26 16.97 5.71
CA MET A 160 0.67 18.16 6.30
C MET A 160 1.46 18.59 7.52
N ARG A 161 1.67 19.90 7.68
CA ARG A 161 2.54 20.48 8.71
C ARG A 161 1.84 21.65 9.39
N PRO A 162 1.88 21.73 10.73
CA PRO A 162 1.49 22.95 11.41
C PRO A 162 2.54 24.02 11.12
N ALA A 163 2.10 25.25 10.90
CA ALA A 163 2.99 26.40 10.77
C ALA A 163 2.46 27.58 11.58
N SER A 164 3.39 28.31 12.20
CA SER A 164 3.09 29.58 12.89
C SER A 164 3.04 30.77 11.91
N TRP A 165 2.69 30.52 10.64
CA TRP A 165 2.60 31.55 9.61
C TRP A 165 1.18 32.12 9.61
N LYS A 166 1.03 33.45 9.76
CA LYS A 166 -0.27 34.14 9.95
C LYS A 166 -1.11 33.48 11.08
N ASP A 167 -2.44 33.55 11.03
CA ASP A 167 -3.37 33.08 12.09
C ASP A 167 -3.47 31.54 12.24
N GLY A 168 -2.32 30.85 12.34
CA GLY A 168 -2.22 29.40 12.55
C GLY A 168 -2.49 28.59 11.28
N SER A 169 -1.73 28.83 10.20
CA SER A 169 -1.92 28.12 8.94
C SER A 169 -1.44 26.67 8.99
N LEU A 170 -2.27 25.77 8.45
CA LEU A 170 -1.88 24.42 8.11
C LEU A 170 -1.22 24.44 6.73
N LEU A 171 -0.05 23.84 6.56
CA LEU A 171 0.66 23.79 5.29
C LEU A 171 0.68 22.37 4.74
N LEU A 172 0.46 22.24 3.44
CA LEU A 172 0.64 21.01 2.69
C LEU A 172 1.97 21.06 1.95
N ASN A 173 2.92 20.25 2.39
CA ASN A 173 4.15 20.01 1.67
C ASN A 173 3.91 18.92 0.63
N ILE A 174 4.09 19.26 -0.65
CA ILE A 174 4.01 18.33 -1.78
C ILE A 174 5.33 18.37 -2.53
N ASP A 175 5.88 17.22 -2.87
CA ASP A 175 7.05 17.16 -3.75
C ASP A 175 6.93 16.00 -4.74
N VAL A 176 7.61 16.10 -5.87
CA VAL A 176 7.68 14.99 -6.83
C VAL A 176 8.54 13.87 -6.24
N ALA A 177 8.10 12.63 -6.41
CA ALA A 177 8.84 11.45 -5.97
C ALA A 177 8.97 10.44 -7.11
N HIS A 178 10.07 9.72 -7.13
CA HIS A 178 10.30 8.61 -8.07
C HIS A 178 10.71 7.38 -7.28
N THR A 179 10.24 6.20 -7.69
CA THR A 179 10.70 4.93 -7.13
C THR A 179 10.67 3.83 -8.18
N ALA A 180 11.43 2.77 -7.96
CA ALA A 180 11.38 1.58 -8.80
C ALA A 180 10.19 0.68 -8.42
N PHE A 181 9.47 0.19 -9.42
CA PHE A 181 8.52 -0.91 -9.32
C PHE A 181 8.93 -2.05 -10.25
N TYR A 182 8.47 -3.26 -9.95
CA TYR A 182 8.51 -4.34 -10.94
C TYR A 182 7.50 -4.03 -12.04
N LYS A 183 7.93 -4.15 -13.30
CA LYS A 183 7.07 -4.02 -14.45
C LYS A 183 6.06 -5.16 -14.46
N GLU A 184 4.79 -4.84 -14.71
CA GLU A 184 3.77 -5.87 -14.96
C GLU A 184 4.02 -6.52 -16.32
N GLN A 185 4.35 -7.82 -16.33
CA GLN A 185 4.67 -8.58 -17.54
C GLN A 185 4.62 -10.10 -17.31
N PRO A 186 4.58 -10.92 -18.37
CA PRO A 186 4.70 -12.37 -18.24
C PRO A 186 5.99 -12.77 -17.51
N LEU A 187 5.89 -13.74 -16.60
CA LEU A 187 7.02 -14.20 -15.80
C LEU A 187 8.16 -14.74 -16.68
N LEU A 188 7.83 -15.41 -17.79
CA LEU A 188 8.83 -15.93 -18.73
C LEU A 188 9.62 -14.81 -19.41
N ASN A 189 8.97 -13.71 -19.82
CA ASN A 189 9.65 -12.55 -20.40
C ASN A 189 10.58 -11.89 -19.36
N PHE A 190 10.12 -11.76 -18.11
CA PHE A 190 10.97 -11.28 -17.02
C PHE A 190 12.22 -12.16 -16.85
N ILE A 191 12.05 -13.49 -16.83
CA ILE A 191 13.17 -14.44 -16.71
C ILE A 191 14.13 -14.31 -17.89
N GLN A 192 13.59 -14.20 -19.11
CA GLN A 192 14.36 -14.02 -20.33
C GLN A 192 15.26 -12.79 -20.25
N ASP A 193 14.68 -11.64 -19.90
CA ASP A 193 15.41 -10.37 -19.79
C ASP A 193 16.43 -10.39 -18.64
N PHE A 194 16.03 -10.90 -17.47
CA PHE A 194 16.90 -10.91 -16.28
C PHE A 194 18.09 -11.86 -16.41
N MET A 195 17.86 -13.04 -16.99
CA MET A 195 18.89 -14.06 -17.15
C MET A 195 19.63 -13.97 -18.49
N ASN A 196 19.17 -13.10 -19.41
CA ASN A 196 19.61 -13.05 -20.80
C ASN A 196 19.49 -14.42 -21.49
N PHE A 197 18.37 -15.10 -21.26
CA PHE A 197 18.09 -16.39 -21.88
C PHE A 197 17.64 -16.22 -23.32
N ARG A 198 17.99 -17.20 -24.15
CA ARG A 198 17.41 -17.41 -25.48
C ARG A 198 16.26 -18.42 -25.37
N GLU A 199 15.45 -18.51 -26.43
CA GLU A 199 14.35 -19.47 -26.49
C GLU A 199 14.82 -20.91 -26.21
N ASP A 200 15.96 -21.32 -26.80
CA ASP A 200 16.58 -22.63 -26.57
C ASP A 200 16.94 -22.92 -25.10
N ASP A 201 17.20 -21.90 -24.30
CA ASP A 201 17.56 -22.07 -22.89
C ASP A 201 16.34 -22.55 -22.05
N PHE A 202 15.11 -22.24 -22.48
CA PHE A 202 13.89 -22.70 -21.81
C PHE A 202 13.59 -24.18 -22.06
N HIS A 203 14.20 -24.79 -23.08
CA HIS A 203 14.06 -26.21 -23.41
C HIS A 203 15.11 -27.10 -22.73
N ARG A 204 15.93 -26.54 -21.84
CA ARG A 204 16.99 -27.26 -21.13
C ARG A 204 16.77 -27.19 -19.61
N PRO A 205 17.22 -28.20 -18.85
CA PRO A 205 17.20 -28.13 -17.39
C PRO A 205 17.97 -26.91 -16.86
N LEU A 206 17.39 -26.22 -15.87
CA LEU A 206 18.01 -25.05 -15.25
C LEU A 206 19.15 -25.48 -14.32
N GLU A 207 20.38 -25.07 -14.63
CA GLU A 207 21.56 -25.35 -13.80
C GLU A 207 21.39 -24.79 -12.37
N PRO A 208 21.92 -25.47 -11.33
CA PRO A 208 21.74 -25.04 -9.94
C PRO A 208 22.14 -23.58 -9.66
N PHE A 209 23.25 -23.10 -10.24
CA PHE A 209 23.68 -21.71 -10.09
C PHE A 209 22.68 -20.72 -10.70
N LYS A 210 22.16 -21.01 -11.90
CA LYS A 210 21.15 -20.19 -12.57
C LYS A 210 19.84 -20.17 -11.78
N ARG A 211 19.45 -21.31 -11.20
CA ARG A 211 18.30 -21.43 -10.29
C ARG A 211 18.46 -20.55 -9.05
N SER A 212 19.61 -20.60 -8.38
CA SER A 212 19.89 -19.76 -7.21
C SER A 212 19.86 -18.26 -7.55
N LYS A 213 20.46 -17.86 -8.68
CA LYS A 213 20.43 -16.47 -9.16
C LYS A 213 19.01 -16.00 -9.45
N LEU A 214 18.21 -16.83 -10.12
CA LEU A 214 16.81 -16.51 -10.42
C LEU A 214 15.98 -16.37 -9.14
N LEU A 215 16.17 -17.28 -8.19
CA LEU A 215 15.45 -17.25 -6.93
C LEU A 215 15.80 -16.04 -6.07
N GLN A 216 17.04 -15.54 -6.13
CA GLN A 216 17.44 -14.30 -5.44
C GLN A 216 16.59 -13.11 -5.90
N GLU A 217 16.21 -13.08 -7.17
CA GLU A 217 15.40 -12.02 -7.75
C GLU A 217 13.90 -12.27 -7.55
N LEU A 218 13.41 -13.49 -7.78
CA LEU A 218 11.97 -13.80 -7.76
C LEU A 218 11.39 -14.02 -6.35
N ARG A 219 12.22 -14.35 -5.35
CA ARG A 219 11.72 -14.68 -4.01
C ARG A 219 10.94 -13.49 -3.44
N ASN A 220 9.74 -13.79 -2.95
CA ASN A 220 8.77 -12.85 -2.41
C ASN A 220 8.03 -11.96 -3.43
N ILE A 221 8.29 -12.10 -4.73
CA ILE A 221 7.48 -11.43 -5.75
C ILE A 221 6.10 -12.11 -5.83
N ARG A 222 5.06 -11.30 -6.06
CA ARG A 222 3.71 -11.80 -6.32
C ARG A 222 3.50 -11.99 -7.81
N VAL A 223 2.96 -13.13 -8.20
CA VAL A 223 2.58 -13.46 -9.59
C VAL A 223 1.10 -13.78 -9.66
N GLN A 224 0.47 -13.41 -10.77
CA GLN A 224 -0.91 -13.77 -11.08
C GLN A 224 -0.93 -14.94 -12.05
N VAL A 225 -1.78 -15.94 -11.79
CA VAL A 225 -1.99 -17.05 -12.72
C VAL A 225 -2.98 -16.67 -13.81
N THR A 226 -2.77 -17.23 -15.01
CA THR A 226 -3.56 -16.91 -16.21
C THR A 226 -4.40 -18.10 -16.73
N HIS A 227 -4.25 -19.28 -16.14
CA HIS A 227 -4.96 -20.50 -16.57
C HIS A 227 -6.41 -20.60 -16.07
N SER A 228 -6.86 -19.66 -15.23
CA SER A 228 -8.20 -19.68 -14.64
C SER A 228 -8.90 -18.34 -14.85
N ASN A 229 -10.22 -18.39 -15.06
CA ASN A 229 -11.09 -17.21 -15.14
C ASN A 229 -11.16 -16.44 -13.81
N ILE A 230 -10.76 -17.06 -12.70
CA ILE A 230 -10.68 -16.40 -11.40
C ILE A 230 -9.22 -15.98 -11.18
N PRO A 231 -8.91 -14.66 -11.20
CA PRO A 231 -7.55 -14.20 -11.01
C PRO A 231 -7.09 -14.53 -9.60
N ARG A 232 -6.04 -15.35 -9.51
CA ARG A 232 -5.39 -15.69 -8.23
C ARG A 232 -3.95 -15.20 -8.24
N THR A 233 -3.54 -14.62 -7.12
CA THR A 233 -2.16 -14.16 -6.94
C THR A 233 -1.46 -15.00 -5.89
N TYR A 234 -0.23 -15.40 -6.18
CA TYR A 234 0.62 -16.21 -5.32
C TYR A 234 1.95 -15.52 -5.11
N LYS A 235 2.57 -15.75 -3.95
CA LYS A 235 3.91 -15.27 -3.63
C LYS A 235 4.90 -16.37 -3.97
N ILE A 236 5.90 -16.07 -4.80
CA ILE A 236 6.98 -17.01 -5.11
C ILE A 236 7.83 -17.20 -3.85
N ILE A 237 7.98 -18.45 -3.43
CA ILE A 237 8.85 -18.83 -2.30
C ILE A 237 10.08 -19.59 -2.76
N ASP A 238 9.97 -20.32 -3.87
CA ASP A 238 11.02 -21.17 -4.41
C ASP A 238 10.83 -21.44 -5.92
N VAL A 239 11.85 -22.00 -6.56
CA VAL A 239 11.83 -22.53 -7.94
C VAL A 239 12.24 -24.00 -7.88
N SER A 240 11.39 -24.90 -8.38
CA SER A 240 11.64 -26.35 -8.30
C SER A 240 12.92 -26.76 -9.03
N GLU A 241 13.58 -27.79 -8.51
CA GLU A 241 14.73 -28.40 -9.17
C GLU A 241 14.34 -29.21 -10.41
N HIS A 242 13.15 -29.82 -10.38
CA HIS A 242 12.64 -30.62 -11.47
C HIS A 242 11.77 -29.79 -12.42
N SER A 243 11.79 -30.16 -13.71
CA SER A 243 10.88 -29.61 -14.72
C SER A 243 9.42 -29.98 -14.42
N ALA A 244 8.46 -29.30 -15.05
CA ALA A 244 7.03 -29.59 -14.87
C ALA A 244 6.65 -31.04 -15.25
N GLU A 245 7.38 -31.66 -16.18
CA GLU A 245 7.22 -33.06 -16.60
C GLU A 245 7.63 -34.06 -15.50
N LYS A 246 8.58 -33.67 -14.63
CA LYS A 246 9.18 -34.56 -13.62
C LYS A 246 8.73 -34.24 -12.21
N GLN A 247 8.43 -32.97 -11.90
CA GLN A 247 7.96 -32.56 -10.59
C GLN A 247 6.59 -33.17 -10.34
N THR A 248 6.46 -33.91 -9.24
CA THR A 248 5.20 -34.53 -8.83
C THR A 248 4.68 -33.92 -7.54
N PHE A 249 3.38 -34.12 -7.31
CA PHE A 249 2.71 -33.81 -6.06
C PHE A 249 1.61 -34.85 -5.79
N PRO A 250 1.24 -35.09 -4.52
CA PRO A 250 0.12 -35.96 -4.18
C PRO A 250 -1.19 -35.30 -4.61
N LEU A 251 -1.94 -35.96 -5.49
CA LEU A 251 -3.26 -35.57 -5.96
C LEU A 251 -4.28 -36.58 -5.43
N LYS A 252 -5.28 -36.10 -4.70
CA LYS A 252 -6.38 -36.95 -4.23
C LYS A 252 -7.41 -37.09 -5.34
N ASP A 253 -7.70 -38.33 -5.72
CA ASP A 253 -8.80 -38.66 -6.62
C ASP A 253 -10.12 -38.49 -5.85
N GLU A 254 -11.01 -37.63 -6.37
CA GLU A 254 -12.30 -37.34 -5.74
C GLU A 254 -13.25 -38.55 -5.79
N ASN A 255 -13.11 -39.43 -6.79
CA ASN A 255 -13.99 -40.57 -6.99
C ASN A 255 -13.58 -41.76 -6.11
N THR A 256 -12.29 -42.06 -6.05
CA THR A 256 -11.78 -43.23 -5.31
C THR A 256 -11.31 -42.88 -3.90
N GLY A 257 -11.10 -41.60 -3.61
CA GLY A 257 -10.52 -41.12 -2.35
C GLY A 257 -9.02 -41.42 -2.19
N ASN A 258 -8.43 -42.15 -3.13
CA ASN A 258 -7.02 -42.52 -3.11
C ASN A 258 -6.12 -41.34 -3.50
N THR A 259 -4.88 -41.35 -3.00
CA THR A 259 -3.87 -40.36 -3.39
C THR A 259 -2.95 -40.96 -4.45
N VAL A 260 -2.89 -40.31 -5.62
CA VAL A 260 -1.98 -40.66 -6.72
C VAL A 260 -0.96 -39.55 -6.90
N TYR A 261 0.27 -39.91 -7.27
CA TYR A 261 1.27 -38.90 -7.63
C TYR A 261 1.09 -38.48 -9.08
N CYS A 262 0.81 -37.20 -9.30
CA CYS A 262 0.64 -36.62 -10.61
C CYS A 262 1.78 -35.64 -10.90
N THR A 263 2.26 -35.60 -12.14
CA THR A 263 3.22 -34.58 -12.58
C THR A 263 2.50 -33.24 -12.74
N ILE A 264 3.24 -32.13 -12.59
CA ILE A 264 2.67 -30.79 -12.84
C ILE A 264 2.13 -30.71 -14.27
N GLU A 265 2.88 -31.18 -15.26
CA GLU A 265 2.45 -31.16 -16.66
C GLU A 265 1.12 -31.90 -16.88
N ASN A 266 1.00 -33.15 -16.41
CA ASN A 266 -0.22 -33.95 -16.60
C ASN A 266 -1.41 -33.36 -15.86
N TYR A 267 -1.20 -32.77 -14.68
CA TYR A 267 -2.27 -32.07 -13.98
C TYR A 267 -2.81 -30.90 -14.82
N PHE A 268 -1.94 -30.04 -15.34
CA PHE A 268 -2.38 -28.90 -16.13
C PHE A 268 -3.04 -29.31 -17.45
N LYS A 269 -2.52 -30.33 -18.16
CA LYS A 269 -3.15 -30.86 -19.39
C LYS A 269 -4.55 -31.45 -19.19
N ASN A 270 -4.81 -32.02 -18.01
CA ASN A 270 -6.08 -32.70 -17.73
C ASN A 270 -7.14 -31.78 -17.10
N GLN A 271 -6.73 -30.68 -16.46
CA GLN A 271 -7.62 -29.81 -15.68
C GLN A 271 -7.97 -28.49 -16.37
N TYR A 272 -7.15 -28.04 -17.34
CA TYR A 272 -7.28 -26.77 -18.03
C TYR A 272 -7.11 -26.97 -19.54
#